data_AF-A0A0P0D8C6-F1
#
_entry.id   AF-A0A0P0D8C6-F1
#
_cell.length_a   1.000
_cell.length_b   1.000
_cell.length_c   1.000
_cell.angle_alpha   90.00
_cell.angle_beta   90.00
_cell.angle_gamma   90.00
#
_symmetry.space_group_name_H-M   'P 1'
#
loop_
_entity.id
_entity.type
_entity.pdbx_description
1 polymer ?
#
loop_
_entity_poly.entity_id
_entity_poly.type
_entity_poly.pdbx_seq_one_letter_code
_entity_poly.pdbx_strand_id
1 'polypeptide(L)'
;MKSNIHSRYYILLFTCLSFVSLQQVCAQDDEIKELSLTNNSMAKTSNSKKANSNNSDRTDFHKLALGLQPSIYIENNSIKKLYGHKKPLKIVCMDVNSFSLLLQTISSHRNVDILEINLKTQNDLNTNLDLSDNEEIGHLKYIYVKSNFKITEAQMKNFIMLSPGSGIRVFYKTEIPS
;
A
#
# COMPACT_ATOMS: atom_id res chain seq x y z
N MET A 1 66.20 15.27 -10.66
CA MET A 1 65.23 14.29 -10.13
C MET A 1 63.91 15.01 -9.87
N LYS A 2 62.97 15.01 -10.82
CA LYS A 2 61.62 15.58 -10.64
C LYS A 2 60.71 14.48 -10.14
N SER A 3 60.24 14.62 -8.91
CA SER A 3 59.40 13.65 -8.23
C SER A 3 58.00 13.59 -8.86
N ASN A 4 57.62 12.43 -9.40
CA ASN A 4 56.30 12.13 -9.97
C ASN A 4 55.25 11.92 -8.86
N ILE A 5 55.09 12.93 -8.00
CA ILE A 5 54.13 12.91 -6.90
C ILE A 5 52.68 13.01 -7.42
N HIS A 6 52.44 13.77 -8.49
CA HIS A 6 51.10 13.94 -9.06
C HIS A 6 50.50 12.65 -9.64
N SER A 7 51.33 11.78 -10.22
CA SER A 7 50.89 10.49 -10.78
C SER A 7 50.35 9.54 -9.71
N ARG A 8 50.90 9.60 -8.49
CA ARG A 8 50.46 8.76 -7.36
C ARG A 8 49.11 9.19 -6.79
N TYR A 9 48.80 10.49 -6.79
CA TYR A 9 47.51 11.00 -6.35
C TYR A 9 46.37 10.65 -7.32
N TYR A 10 46.61 10.69 -8.63
CA TYR A 10 45.61 10.28 -9.62
C TYR A 10 45.26 8.79 -9.50
N ILE A 11 46.25 7.93 -9.24
CA ILE A 11 46.02 6.49 -9.05
C ILE A 11 45.19 6.23 -7.79
N LEU A 12 45.45 6.96 -6.69
CA LEU A 12 44.73 6.82 -5.42
C LEU A 12 43.30 7.38 -5.49
N LEU A 13 43.08 8.43 -6.28
CA LEU A 13 41.74 8.99 -6.53
C LEU A 13 40.90 8.07 -7.42
N PHE A 14 41.53 7.39 -8.40
CA PHE A 14 40.84 6.49 -9.31
C PHE A 14 40.44 5.16 -8.64
N THR A 15 41.25 4.65 -7.69
CA THR A 15 40.92 3.43 -6.94
C THR A 15 39.82 3.65 -5.88
N CYS A 16 39.68 4.87 -5.35
CA CYS A 16 38.64 5.17 -4.37
C CYS A 16 37.24 5.27 -5.01
N LEU A 17 37.16 5.65 -6.29
CA LEU A 17 35.89 5.75 -7.03
C LEU A 17 35.33 4.38 -7.46
N SER A 18 36.19 3.37 -7.63
CA SER A 18 35.79 2.02 -8.03
C SER A 18 35.13 1.19 -6.90
N PHE A 19 35.18 1.64 -5.65
CA PHE A 19 34.52 0.95 -4.53
C PHE A 19 33.09 1.44 -4.23
N VAL A 20 32.60 2.46 -4.94
CA VAL A 20 31.26 3.05 -4.65
C VAL A 20 30.14 2.42 -5.48
N SER A 21 30.45 1.63 -6.50
CA SER A 21 29.41 1.07 -7.39
C SER A 21 29.19 -0.43 -7.15
N LEU A 22 27.94 -0.77 -6.84
CA LEU A 22 27.32 -2.10 -6.76
C LEU A 22 27.15 -2.69 -5.36
N GLN A 23 26.67 -1.88 -4.40
CA GLN A 23 25.62 -2.43 -3.54
C GLN A 23 24.31 -2.31 -4.29
N GLN A 24 23.98 -3.37 -5.04
CA GLN A 24 22.61 -3.61 -5.45
C GLN A 24 21.86 -3.91 -4.15
N VAL A 25 21.27 -2.87 -3.57
CA VAL A 25 20.35 -3.04 -2.45
C VAL A 25 19.24 -3.91 -3.00
N CYS A 26 19.24 -5.19 -2.62
CA CYS A 26 18.08 -6.05 -2.74
C CYS A 26 17.05 -5.52 -1.75
N ALA A 27 16.43 -4.38 -2.08
CA ALA A 27 15.10 -4.11 -1.59
C ALA A 27 14.29 -5.31 -2.08
N GLN A 28 14.00 -6.23 -1.16
CA GLN A 28 13.07 -7.32 -1.44
C GLN A 28 11.73 -6.60 -1.62
N ASP A 29 11.45 -6.19 -2.85
CA ASP A 29 10.16 -5.67 -3.26
C ASP A 29 9.15 -6.79 -2.98
N ASP A 30 8.57 -6.78 -1.79
CA ASP A 30 7.38 -7.56 -1.51
C ASP A 30 6.29 -7.00 -2.45
N GLU A 31 6.10 -7.72 -3.56
CA GLU A 31 5.19 -7.37 -4.63
C GLU A 31 3.80 -7.02 -4.06
N ILE A 32 3.16 -5.97 -4.59
CA ILE A 32 1.79 -5.62 -4.20
C ILE A 32 0.85 -6.73 -4.64
N LYS A 33 0.33 -7.47 -3.66
CA LYS A 33 -0.62 -8.57 -3.83
C LYS A 33 -2.04 -8.03 -3.87
N GLU A 34 -2.90 -8.71 -4.60
CA GLU A 34 -4.33 -8.43 -4.62
C GLU A 34 -5.07 -9.57 -3.90
N LEU A 35 -6.03 -9.23 -3.05
CA LEU A 35 -6.84 -10.18 -2.30
C LEU A 35 -7.86 -10.85 -3.23
N SER A 36 -7.85 -12.18 -3.27
CA SER A 36 -8.87 -12.93 -4.01
C SER A 36 -10.16 -13.05 -3.19
N LEU A 37 -11.14 -12.20 -3.49
CA LEU A 37 -12.44 -12.12 -2.81
C LEU A 37 -13.52 -13.03 -3.43
N THR A 38 -13.15 -14.08 -4.18
CA THR A 38 -14.13 -15.03 -4.74
C THR A 38 -14.84 -15.82 -3.64
N ASN A 39 -16.13 -15.56 -3.47
CA ASN A 39 -17.04 -16.43 -2.72
C ASN A 39 -17.32 -17.70 -3.56
N ASN A 40 -17.05 -18.86 -2.96
CA ASN A 40 -17.16 -20.23 -3.50
C ASN A 40 -18.07 -20.43 -4.74
N SER A 41 -17.49 -20.95 -5.82
CA SER A 41 -18.15 -21.99 -6.61
C SER A 41 -17.12 -23.03 -7.04
N MET A 42 -17.50 -24.30 -6.88
CA MET A 42 -16.75 -25.46 -7.37
C MET A 42 -16.35 -25.25 -8.83
N ALA A 43 -15.05 -25.26 -9.12
CA ALA A 43 -14.53 -25.64 -10.42
C ALA A 43 -13.26 -26.45 -10.21
N LYS A 44 -13.41 -27.77 -10.41
CA LYS A 44 -12.32 -28.73 -10.54
C LYS A 44 -11.36 -28.28 -11.65
N THR A 45 -10.07 -28.47 -11.37
CA THR A 45 -8.96 -28.77 -12.29
C THR A 45 -9.00 -28.23 -13.72
N SER A 46 -7.95 -27.46 -14.03
CA SER A 46 -7.16 -27.40 -15.28
C SER A 46 -7.08 -26.04 -15.97
N ASN A 47 -5.83 -25.69 -16.27
CA ASN A 47 -5.34 -24.65 -17.16
C ASN A 47 -5.54 -23.19 -16.71
N SER A 48 -4.44 -22.65 -16.19
CA SER A 48 -3.93 -21.29 -16.38
C SER A 48 -4.51 -20.53 -17.59
N LYS A 49 -5.74 -20.05 -17.45
CA LYS A 49 -6.22 -18.87 -18.17
C LYS A 49 -6.17 -17.72 -17.18
N LYS A 50 -5.07 -16.98 -17.30
CA LYS A 50 -4.86 -15.63 -16.77
C LYS A 50 -6.19 -14.89 -16.85
N ALA A 51 -6.86 -14.73 -15.71
CA ALA A 51 -8.05 -13.91 -15.63
C ALA A 51 -7.66 -12.53 -16.17
N ASN A 52 -8.37 -12.08 -17.20
CA ASN A 52 -8.27 -10.74 -17.76
C ASN A 52 -8.77 -9.76 -16.68
N SER A 53 -7.98 -9.56 -15.62
CA SER A 53 -8.10 -8.37 -14.78
C SER A 53 -7.79 -7.22 -15.72
N ASN A 54 -8.78 -6.36 -16.00
CA ASN A 54 -8.62 -5.23 -16.89
C ASN A 54 -7.35 -4.46 -16.48
N ASN A 55 -6.37 -4.41 -17.38
CA ASN A 55 -5.07 -3.77 -17.12
C ASN A 55 -5.22 -2.29 -16.70
N SER A 56 -6.33 -1.65 -17.12
CA SER A 56 -6.74 -0.31 -16.68
C SER A 56 -6.88 -0.20 -15.17
N ASP A 57 -7.54 -1.17 -14.53
CA ASP A 57 -7.98 -1.01 -13.15
C ASP A 57 -6.81 -1.20 -12.17
N ARG A 58 -5.82 -2.02 -12.53
CA ARG A 58 -4.54 -2.10 -11.80
C ARG A 58 -3.72 -0.82 -12.00
N THR A 59 -3.73 -0.26 -13.21
CA THR A 59 -3.06 1.02 -13.50
C THR A 59 -3.66 2.17 -12.68
N ASP A 60 -5.00 2.21 -12.58
CA ASP A 60 -5.72 3.19 -11.77
C ASP A 60 -5.42 3.05 -10.28
N PHE A 61 -5.38 1.82 -9.76
CA PHE A 61 -4.90 1.55 -8.40
C PHE A 61 -3.50 2.13 -8.19
N HIS A 62 -2.52 1.82 -9.05
CA HIS A 62 -1.16 2.31 -8.89
C HIS A 62 -1.09 3.84 -8.91
N LYS A 63 -1.86 4.50 -9.79
CA LYS A 63 -1.94 5.96 -9.87
C LYS A 63 -2.52 6.58 -8.59
N LEU A 64 -3.54 5.97 -8.00
CA LEU A 64 -4.18 6.46 -6.77
C LEU A 64 -3.35 6.14 -5.51
N ALA A 65 -2.78 4.94 -5.44
CA ALA A 65 -2.04 4.46 -4.27
C ALA A 65 -0.65 5.09 -4.17
N LEU A 66 0.09 5.13 -5.29
CA LEU A 66 1.50 5.52 -5.34
C LEU A 66 1.71 6.93 -5.89
N GLY A 67 0.74 7.47 -6.63
CA GLY A 67 0.77 8.85 -7.12
C GLY A 67 0.46 9.88 -6.02
N LEU A 68 0.81 11.13 -6.29
CA LEU A 68 0.52 12.24 -5.39
C LEU A 68 -0.97 12.62 -5.49
N GLN A 69 -1.76 12.25 -4.47
CA GLN A 69 -3.19 12.54 -4.40
C GLN A 69 -3.50 13.54 -3.27
N PRO A 70 -4.53 14.39 -3.40
CA PRO A 70 -5.09 15.10 -2.27
C PRO A 70 -5.56 14.11 -1.20
N SER A 71 -4.99 14.21 0.01
CA SER A 71 -5.05 13.14 1.01
C SER A 71 -5.37 13.65 2.40
N ILE A 72 -6.23 12.94 3.14
CA ILE A 72 -6.42 13.12 4.57
C ILE A 72 -5.55 12.09 5.32
N TYR A 73 -4.77 12.54 6.29
CA TYR A 73 -3.99 11.68 7.17
C TYR A 73 -4.63 11.61 8.54
N ILE A 74 -4.89 10.39 9.01
CA ILE A 74 -5.48 10.10 10.31
C ILE A 74 -4.47 9.31 11.13
N GLU A 75 -4.19 9.78 12.34
CA GLU A 75 -3.36 9.07 13.31
C GLU A 75 -3.76 9.44 14.74
N ASN A 76 -3.66 8.48 15.67
CA ASN A 76 -3.98 8.63 17.08
C ASN A 76 -5.38 9.23 17.28
N ASN A 77 -6.36 8.70 16.55
CA ASN A 77 -7.75 9.12 16.53
C ASN A 77 -7.94 10.63 16.25
N SER A 78 -7.09 11.19 15.37
CA SER A 78 -7.14 12.61 15.00
C SER A 78 -6.73 12.81 13.53
N ILE A 79 -7.32 13.83 12.88
CA ILE A 79 -6.88 14.26 11.55
C ILE A 79 -5.58 15.06 11.72
N LYS A 80 -4.46 14.49 11.26
CA LYS A 80 -3.14 15.12 11.38
C LYS A 80 -2.86 16.15 10.29
N LYS A 81 -3.28 15.84 9.07
CA LYS A 81 -2.94 16.65 7.90
C LYS A 81 -3.95 16.46 6.79
N LEU A 82 -4.29 17.57 6.14
CA LEU A 82 -4.91 17.58 4.82
C LEU A 82 -3.86 18.03 3.82
N TYR A 83 -3.59 17.23 2.81
CA TYR A 83 -2.63 17.54 1.74
C TYR A 83 -3.35 17.79 0.43
N GLY A 84 -2.93 18.83 -0.31
CA GLY A 84 -3.54 19.26 -1.56
C GLY A 84 -4.64 20.29 -1.39
N HIS A 85 -4.93 21.04 -2.46
CA HIS A 85 -5.94 22.11 -2.48
C HIS A 85 -7.30 21.67 -3.05
N LYS A 86 -7.40 20.41 -3.47
CA LYS A 86 -8.62 19.82 -4.04
C LYS A 86 -9.31 18.94 -3.01
N LYS A 87 -10.55 18.53 -3.31
CA LYS A 87 -11.27 17.52 -2.52
C LYS A 87 -10.42 16.25 -2.39
N PRO A 88 -10.36 15.62 -1.20
CA PRO A 88 -9.54 14.46 -0.95
C PRO A 88 -10.01 13.27 -1.78
N LEU A 89 -9.05 12.61 -2.44
CA LEU A 89 -9.26 11.36 -3.18
C LEU A 89 -8.74 10.14 -2.42
N LYS A 90 -7.89 10.38 -1.40
CA LYS A 90 -7.21 9.36 -0.61
C LYS A 90 -7.36 9.65 0.89
N ILE A 91 -7.58 8.61 1.68
CA ILE A 91 -7.43 8.68 3.14
C ILE A 91 -6.30 7.73 3.54
N VAL A 92 -5.39 8.20 4.38
CA VAL A 92 -4.30 7.41 4.95
C VAL A 92 -4.53 7.27 6.44
N CYS A 93 -4.80 6.05 6.89
CA CYS A 93 -4.95 5.68 8.28
C CYS A 93 -3.66 5.06 8.80
N MET A 94 -3.02 5.72 9.76
CA MET A 94 -1.68 5.37 10.24
C MET A 94 -1.69 4.36 11.39
N ASP A 95 -2.86 4.07 11.97
CA ASP A 95 -3.06 3.13 13.07
C ASP A 95 -4.50 2.60 13.14
N VAL A 96 -4.66 1.39 13.68
CA VAL A 96 -5.98 0.74 13.78
C VAL A 96 -6.90 1.35 14.84
N ASN A 97 -6.34 2.07 15.82
CA ASN A 97 -7.12 2.75 16.86
C ASN A 97 -7.95 3.92 16.28
N SER A 98 -7.60 4.38 15.08
CA SER A 98 -8.29 5.46 14.37
C SER A 98 -9.46 4.99 13.49
N PHE A 99 -9.84 3.71 13.51
CA PHE A 99 -10.87 3.17 12.61
C PHE A 99 -12.24 3.81 12.80
N SER A 100 -12.65 4.15 14.02
CA SER A 100 -13.92 4.85 14.24
C SER A 100 -13.95 6.21 13.52
N LEU A 101 -12.89 7.02 13.69
CA LEU A 101 -12.76 8.31 12.99
C LEU A 101 -12.60 8.12 11.48
N LEU A 102 -11.91 7.06 11.04
CA LEU A 102 -11.75 6.73 9.64
C LEU A 102 -13.11 6.51 8.97
N LEU A 103 -13.99 5.70 9.55
CA LEU A 103 -15.31 5.42 9.01
C LEU A 103 -16.15 6.70 8.90
N GLN A 104 -16.16 7.52 9.96
CA GLN A 104 -16.81 8.83 9.94
C GLN A 104 -16.26 9.75 8.83
N THR A 105 -14.93 9.73 8.65
CA THR A 105 -14.26 10.56 7.64
C THR A 105 -14.60 10.11 6.23
N ILE A 106 -14.62 8.79 5.96
CA ILE A 106 -15.00 8.26 4.65
C ILE A 106 -16.44 8.63 4.31
N SER A 107 -17.40 8.42 5.23
CA SER A 107 -18.81 8.81 5.04
C SER A 107 -18.98 10.29 4.70
N SER A 108 -18.18 11.16 5.33
CA SER A 108 -18.22 12.61 5.09
C SER A 108 -17.57 13.04 3.77
N HIS A 109 -16.76 12.17 3.14
CA HIS A 109 -15.96 12.50 1.96
C HIS A 109 -16.22 11.54 0.80
N ARG A 110 -17.38 11.71 0.14
CA ARG A 110 -17.82 10.92 -1.02
C ARG A 110 -16.95 11.02 -2.30
N ASN A 111 -15.79 11.67 -2.25
CA ASN A 111 -14.85 11.75 -3.38
C ASN A 111 -13.64 10.84 -3.19
N VAL A 112 -13.57 10.13 -2.06
CA VAL A 112 -12.45 9.25 -1.72
C VAL A 112 -12.58 7.95 -2.50
N ASP A 113 -11.62 7.73 -3.40
CA ASP A 113 -11.55 6.54 -4.25
C ASP A 113 -10.66 5.45 -3.63
N ILE A 114 -9.74 5.82 -2.72
CA ILE A 114 -8.80 4.89 -2.09
C ILE A 114 -8.60 5.13 -0.60
N LEU A 115 -8.59 4.03 0.16
CA LEU A 115 -8.21 3.97 1.55
C LEU A 115 -6.84 3.29 1.67
N GLU A 116 -5.88 3.93 2.32
CA GLU A 116 -4.60 3.35 2.71
C GLU A 116 -4.56 3.10 4.23
N ILE A 117 -4.12 1.92 4.64
CA ILE A 117 -4.05 1.49 6.05
C ILE A 117 -2.65 0.99 6.34
N ASN A 118 -2.03 1.51 7.39
CA ASN A 118 -0.72 1.09 7.84
C ASN A 118 -0.82 0.24 9.11
N LEU A 119 -0.26 -0.97 9.05
CA LEU A 119 -0.17 -1.91 10.17
C LEU A 119 1.27 -1.97 10.67
N LYS A 120 1.47 -1.56 11.91
CA LYS A 120 2.78 -1.49 12.58
C LYS A 120 3.13 -2.82 13.23
N THR A 121 2.15 -3.55 13.78
CA THR A 121 2.38 -4.80 14.52
C THR A 121 1.41 -5.91 14.13
N GLN A 122 1.79 -7.17 14.37
CA GLN A 122 0.90 -8.32 14.16
C GLN A 122 -0.43 -8.18 14.92
N ASN A 123 -0.42 -7.53 16.09
CA ASN A 123 -1.60 -7.32 16.92
C ASN A 123 -2.63 -6.39 16.26
N ASP A 124 -2.20 -5.55 15.31
CA ASP A 124 -3.09 -4.64 14.59
C ASP A 124 -4.13 -5.43 13.76
N LEU A 125 -3.82 -6.68 13.37
CA LEU A 125 -4.77 -7.56 12.69
C LEU A 125 -5.96 -8.00 13.57
N ASN A 126 -5.86 -7.84 14.89
CA ASN A 126 -6.94 -8.16 15.83
C ASN A 126 -8.03 -7.08 15.85
N THR A 127 -7.80 -5.94 15.19
CA THR A 127 -8.79 -4.88 15.02
C THR A 127 -9.28 -4.89 13.58
N ASN A 128 -10.37 -5.58 13.33
CA ASN A 128 -10.93 -5.73 11.99
C ASN A 128 -11.43 -4.37 11.46
N LEU A 129 -11.20 -4.13 10.17
CA LEU A 129 -11.86 -3.06 9.44
C LEU A 129 -13.15 -3.60 8.84
N ASP A 130 -14.28 -3.25 9.46
CA ASP A 130 -15.60 -3.59 8.96
C ASP A 130 -16.19 -2.44 8.14
N LEU A 131 -16.43 -2.72 6.85
CA LEU A 131 -17.04 -1.84 5.87
C LEU A 131 -18.34 -2.45 5.32
N SER A 132 -18.82 -3.56 5.90
CA SER A 132 -19.95 -4.31 5.38
C SER A 132 -21.31 -3.60 5.53
N ASP A 133 -21.46 -2.77 6.56
CA ASP A 133 -22.70 -2.06 6.87
C ASP A 133 -22.75 -0.61 6.35
N ASN A 134 -21.67 -0.12 5.73
CA ASN A 134 -21.59 1.29 5.34
C ASN A 134 -21.96 1.51 3.86
N GLU A 135 -23.25 1.60 3.54
CA GLU A 135 -23.70 1.98 2.18
C GLU A 135 -23.12 3.34 1.72
N GLU A 136 -22.73 4.19 2.67
CA GLU A 136 -22.16 5.53 2.42
C GLU A 136 -20.74 5.53 1.84
N ILE A 137 -20.04 4.38 1.82
CA ILE A 137 -18.69 4.28 1.21
C ILE A 137 -18.72 3.98 -0.29
N GLY A 138 -19.88 4.07 -0.97
CA GLY A 138 -20.08 3.61 -2.35
C GLY A 138 -19.17 4.21 -3.44
N HIS A 139 -18.34 5.20 -3.13
CA HIS A 139 -17.32 5.74 -4.03
C HIS A 139 -15.94 5.08 -3.89
N LEU A 140 -15.71 4.37 -2.79
CA LEU A 140 -14.46 3.68 -2.52
C LEU A 140 -14.28 2.55 -3.54
N LYS A 141 -13.15 2.58 -4.26
CA LYS A 141 -12.79 1.55 -5.25
C LYS A 141 -11.72 0.61 -4.71
N TYR A 142 -10.83 1.14 -3.87
CA TYR A 142 -9.63 0.44 -3.46
C TYR A 142 -9.37 0.56 -1.96
N ILE A 143 -8.93 -0.54 -1.36
CA ILE A 143 -8.29 -0.55 -0.05
C ILE A 143 -6.86 -1.02 -0.26
N TYR A 144 -5.91 -0.29 0.32
CA TYR A 144 -4.50 -0.59 0.25
C TYR A 144 -3.92 -0.76 1.65
N VAL A 145 -3.47 -1.96 1.97
CA VAL A 145 -2.88 -2.26 3.28
C VAL A 145 -1.36 -2.39 3.17
N LYS A 146 -0.65 -1.64 3.98
CA LYS A 146 0.80 -1.75 4.14
C LYS A 146 1.10 -2.28 5.53
N SER A 147 2.03 -3.22 5.63
CA SER A 147 2.39 -3.80 6.92
C SER A 147 3.88 -3.89 7.15
N ASN A 148 4.31 -3.63 8.38
CA ASN A 148 5.71 -3.78 8.80
C ASN A 148 6.09 -5.23 9.12
N PHE A 149 5.22 -6.18 8.79
CA PHE A 149 5.34 -7.61 9.07
C PHE A 149 4.68 -8.40 7.95
N LYS A 150 5.04 -9.68 7.84
CA LYS A 150 4.49 -10.57 6.81
C LYS A 150 3.02 -10.86 7.08
N ILE A 151 2.17 -10.61 6.07
CA ILE A 151 0.74 -10.92 6.13
C ILE A 151 0.41 -12.01 5.13
N THR A 152 -0.36 -13.01 5.59
CA THR A 152 -0.95 -14.04 4.74
C THR A 152 -2.29 -13.57 4.16
N GLU A 153 -2.68 -14.13 3.02
CA GLU A 153 -3.99 -13.83 2.43
C GLU A 153 -5.15 -14.13 3.39
N ALA A 154 -5.08 -15.22 4.16
CA ALA A 154 -6.09 -15.59 5.15
C ALA A 154 -6.23 -14.55 6.27
N GLN A 155 -5.11 -14.02 6.77
CA GLN A 155 -5.12 -12.92 7.74
C GLN A 155 -5.74 -11.65 7.14
N MET A 156 -5.46 -11.34 5.88
CA MET A 156 -6.06 -10.21 5.18
C MET A 156 -7.57 -10.36 5.00
N LYS A 157 -8.05 -11.57 4.67
CA LYS A 157 -9.48 -11.87 4.57
C LYS A 157 -10.22 -11.70 5.90
N ASN A 158 -9.58 -12.05 7.00
CA ASN A 158 -10.18 -11.85 8.33
C ASN A 158 -10.14 -10.37 8.72
N PHE A 159 -9.07 -9.67 8.37
CA PHE A 159 -8.86 -8.27 8.75
C PHE A 159 -9.83 -7.30 8.06
N ILE A 160 -10.18 -7.50 6.79
CA ILE A 160 -11.10 -6.62 6.05
C ILE A 160 -12.42 -7.33 5.79
N MET A 161 -13.52 -6.75 6.28
CA MET A 161 -14.88 -7.22 6.03
C MET A 161 -15.60 -6.26 5.08
N LEU A 162 -16.10 -6.78 3.95
CA LEU A 162 -16.78 -6.01 2.91
C LEU A 162 -18.18 -6.57 2.65
N SER A 163 -19.09 -5.71 2.23
CA SER A 163 -20.41 -6.16 1.76
C SER A 163 -20.25 -7.02 0.49
N PRO A 164 -21.05 -8.09 0.35
CA PRO A 164 -21.09 -8.87 -0.89
C PRO A 164 -21.40 -7.97 -2.09
N GLY A 165 -20.63 -8.09 -3.17
CA GLY A 165 -20.86 -7.32 -4.39
C GLY A 165 -20.43 -5.85 -4.34
N SER A 166 -19.74 -5.41 -3.28
CA SER A 166 -19.25 -4.02 -3.14
C SER A 166 -18.35 -3.54 -4.28
N GLY A 167 -17.74 -4.44 -5.05
CA GLY A 167 -16.82 -4.08 -6.14
C GLY A 167 -15.48 -3.49 -5.66
N ILE A 168 -15.30 -3.33 -4.34
CA ILE A 168 -14.08 -2.83 -3.72
C ILE A 168 -12.98 -3.88 -3.87
N ARG A 169 -11.82 -3.44 -4.36
CA ARG A 169 -10.63 -4.30 -4.51
C ARG A 169 -9.64 -4.02 -3.39
N VAL A 170 -9.09 -5.08 -2.82
CA VAL A 170 -8.14 -4.99 -1.72
C VAL A 170 -6.75 -5.36 -2.22
N PHE A 171 -5.79 -4.46 -2.02
CA PHE A 171 -4.38 -4.65 -2.30
C PHE A 171 -3.59 -4.62 -1.01
N TYR A 172 -2.52 -5.38 -0.93
CA TYR A 172 -1.66 -5.38 0.25
C TYR A 172 -0.20 -5.65 -0.08
N LYS A 173 0.69 -5.10 0.74
CA LYS A 173 2.12 -5.40 0.70
C LYS A 173 2.75 -5.36 2.08
N THR A 174 3.88 -6.02 2.19
CA THR A 174 4.74 -5.95 3.36
C THR A 174 5.88 -4.96 3.06
N GLU A 175 6.11 -4.01 3.97
CA GLU A 175 7.21 -3.05 3.94
C GLU A 175 7.92 -3.13 5.28
N ILE A 176 8.92 -4.00 5.40
CA ILE A 176 9.70 -4.11 6.63
C ILE A 176 10.61 -2.87 6.70
N PRO A 177 10.43 -1.96 7.67
CA PRO A 177 11.32 -0.81 7.83
C PRO A 177 12.74 -1.32 8.12
N SER A 178 13.72 -0.75 7.40
CA SER A 178 15.16 -1.05 7.54
C SER A 178 15.76 -0.48 8.82
#